data_AF-A0A6H2DIM5-F1
#
_entry.id   AF-A0A6H2DIM5-F1
#
_cell.length_a   1.000
_cell.length_b   1.000
_cell.length_c   1.000
_cell.angle_alpha   90.00
_cell.angle_beta   90.00
_cell.angle_gamma   90.00
#
_symmetry.space_group_name_H-M   'P 1'
#
loop_
_entity.id
_entity.type
_entity.pdbx_description
1 polymer ?
#
loop_
_entity_poly.entity_id
_entity_poly.type
_entity_poly.pdbx_seq_one_letter_code
_entity_poly.pdbx_strand_id
1 'polypeptide(L)'
;MPQRYHLACYVSEDIFEQFQAHAKSRHMTVTGLLRKLVTSELDGATLLPPAETERNLLFIARALDGLLEAHPDKTLRNRIVAAWNEEISEGFSHEL
;
A
#
# COMPACT_ATOMS: atom_id res chain seq x y z
N MET A 1 24.17 -15.72 17.46
CA MET A 1 22.71 -15.44 17.51
C MET A 1 22.51 -13.96 17.25
N PRO A 2 21.52 -13.55 16.44
CA PRO A 2 21.26 -12.13 16.20
C PRO A 2 20.84 -11.46 17.52
N GLN A 3 21.36 -10.26 17.76
CA GLN A 3 21.10 -9.49 18.97
C GLN A 3 19.62 -9.06 18.97
N ARG A 4 18.90 -9.36 20.06
CA ARG A 4 17.51 -8.95 20.24
C ARG A 4 17.48 -7.66 21.06
N TYR A 5 16.85 -6.63 20.52
CA TYR A 5 16.64 -5.36 21.19
C TYR A 5 15.19 -5.23 21.65
N HIS A 6 14.98 -4.59 22.80
CA HIS A 6 13.65 -4.37 23.38
C HIS A 6 13.24 -2.90 23.19
N LEU A 7 11.99 -2.69 22.76
CA LEU A 7 11.37 -1.38 22.64
C LEU A 7 10.16 -1.33 23.57
N ALA A 8 10.17 -0.39 24.51
CA ALA A 8 9.07 -0.15 25.45
C ALA A 8 8.43 1.20 25.14
N CYS A 9 7.10 1.24 25.10
CA CYS A 9 6.33 2.48 24.98
C CYS A 9 5.26 2.49 26.06
N TYR A 10 5.25 3.51 26.90
CA TYR A 10 4.21 3.70 27.91
C TYR A 10 3.08 4.53 27.29
N VAL A 11 1.87 3.97 27.33
CA VAL A 11 0.65 4.60 26.83
C VAL A 11 -0.42 4.54 27.92
N SER A 12 -1.40 5.43 27.84
CA SER A 12 -2.60 5.34 28.66
C SER A 12 -3.44 4.10 28.29
N GLU A 13 -4.31 3.68 29.21
CA GLU A 13 -5.14 2.49 29.06
C GLU A 13 -6.06 2.57 27.82
N ASP A 14 -6.68 3.73 27.60
CA ASP A 14 -7.56 3.99 26.46
C ASP A 14 -6.86 3.81 25.10
N ILE A 15 -5.60 4.28 24.99
CA ILE A 15 -4.78 4.13 23.79
C ILE A 15 -4.42 2.66 23.59
N PHE A 16 -4.08 1.95 24.66
CA PHE A 16 -3.77 0.52 24.58
C PHE A 16 -4.98 -0.29 24.12
N GLU A 17 -6.16 -0.01 24.66
CA GLU A 17 -7.41 -0.69 24.28
C GLU A 17 -7.76 -0.45 22.80
N GLN A 18 -7.69 0.80 22.34
CA GLN A 18 -7.91 1.14 20.93
C GLN A 18 -6.92 0.42 20.02
N PHE A 19 -5.63 0.42 20.38
CA PHE A 19 -4.59 -0.25 19.60
C PHE A 19 -4.78 -1.77 19.60
N GLN A 20 -5.20 -2.35 20.73
CA GLN A 20 -5.51 -3.77 20.82
C GLN A 20 -6.70 -4.16 19.94
N ALA A 21 -7.77 -3.36 19.94
CA ALA A 21 -8.93 -3.57 19.06
C ALA A 21 -8.51 -3.51 17.58
N HIS A 22 -7.65 -2.56 17.23
CA HIS A 22 -7.10 -2.41 15.88
C HIS A 22 -6.21 -3.58 15.44
N ALA A 23 -5.43 -4.15 16.36
CA ALA A 23 -4.66 -5.37 16.10
C ALA A 23 -5.58 -6.58 15.88
N LYS A 24 -6.62 -6.73 16.71
CA LYS A 24 -7.62 -7.80 16.60
C LYS A 24 -8.37 -7.75 15.28
N SER A 25 -8.80 -6.57 14.82
CA SER A 25 -9.51 -6.42 13.54
C SER A 25 -8.66 -6.81 12.33
N ARG A 26 -7.33 -6.82 12.47
CA ARG A 26 -6.36 -7.26 11.45
C ARG A 26 -5.88 -8.70 11.65
N HIS A 27 -6.46 -9.44 12.59
CA HIS A 27 -6.00 -10.77 13.00
C HIS A 27 -4.52 -10.81 13.41
N MET A 28 -4.04 -9.74 14.05
CA MET A 28 -2.65 -9.59 14.50
C MET A 28 -2.54 -9.53 16.03
N THR A 29 -1.37 -9.88 16.56
CA THR A 29 -1.02 -9.54 17.95
C THR A 29 -0.65 -8.06 18.06
N VAL A 30 -0.80 -7.47 19.24
CA VAL A 30 -0.37 -6.09 19.54
C VAL A 30 1.10 -5.87 19.15
N THR A 31 1.98 -6.81 19.53
CA THR A 31 3.42 -6.77 19.19
C THR A 31 3.65 -6.91 17.68
N GLY A 32 2.87 -7.74 17.00
CA GLY A 32 2.95 -7.92 15.54
C GLY A 32 2.56 -6.64 14.80
N LEU A 33 1.49 -5.97 15.23
CA LEU A 33 1.06 -4.70 14.67
C LEU A 33 2.10 -3.59 14.94
N LEU A 34 2.61 -3.48 16.16
CA LEU A 34 3.64 -2.50 16.51
C LEU A 34 4.91 -2.70 15.67
N ARG A 35 5.37 -3.95 15.50
CA ARG A 35 6.50 -4.26 14.63
C ARG A 35 6.23 -3.82 13.19
N LYS A 36 5.04 -4.13 12.66
CA LYS A 36 4.65 -3.74 11.30
C LYS A 36 4.65 -2.21 11.13
N LEU A 37 4.18 -1.45 12.11
CA LEU A 37 4.20 0.01 12.07
C LEU A 37 5.63 0.57 12.08
N VAL A 38 6.48 0.08 12.98
CA VAL A 38 7.89 0.51 13.05
C VAL A 38 8.60 0.19 11.73
N THR A 39 8.42 -1.02 11.20
CA THR A 39 9.00 -1.41 9.91
C THR A 39 8.42 -0.57 8.78
N SER A 40 7.12 -0.30 8.75
CA SER A 40 6.51 0.54 7.71
C SER A 40 6.96 2.01 7.77
N GLU A 41 7.27 2.54 8.95
CA GLU A 41 7.79 3.91 9.10
C GLU A 41 9.24 3.99 8.63
N LEU A 42 10.07 3.02 9.02
CA LEU A 42 11.46 2.92 8.57
C LEU A 42 11.53 2.62 7.07
N ASP A 43 10.69 1.71 6.60
CA ASP A 43 10.55 1.36 5.19
C ASP A 43 9.98 2.53 4.41
N GLY A 44 8.99 3.26 4.95
CA GLY A 44 8.41 4.47 4.38
C GLY A 44 9.41 5.61 4.23
N ALA A 45 10.38 5.71 5.15
CA ALA A 45 11.52 6.61 5.02
C ALA A 45 12.52 6.14 3.93
N THR A 46 12.50 4.86 3.53
CA THR A 46 13.29 4.28 2.42
C THR A 46 12.50 4.04 1.13
N LEU A 47 11.18 4.13 1.14
CA LEU A 47 10.34 4.11 -0.06
C LEU A 47 10.59 5.44 -0.75
N LEU A 48 11.03 5.35 -2.01
CA LEU A 48 11.42 6.45 -2.89
C LEU A 48 10.67 7.76 -2.53
N PRO A 49 11.41 8.88 -2.30
CA PRO A 49 10.80 10.17 -2.01
C PRO A 49 9.59 10.44 -2.93
N PRO A 50 8.52 11.11 -2.48
CA PRO A 50 7.31 11.29 -3.28
C PRO A 50 7.56 11.74 -4.73
N ALA A 51 8.56 12.59 -4.95
CA ALA A 51 9.01 13.03 -6.27
C ALA A 51 9.61 11.91 -7.15
N GLU A 52 10.31 10.94 -6.56
CA GLU A 52 10.84 9.78 -7.28
C GLU A 52 9.76 8.73 -7.55
N THR A 53 8.80 8.58 -6.63
CA THR A 53 7.59 7.76 -6.88
C THR A 53 6.78 8.34 -8.04
N GLU A 54 6.55 9.65 -8.06
CA GLU A 54 5.89 10.35 -9.17
C GLU A 54 6.65 10.15 -10.49
N ARG A 55 7.98 10.35 -10.49
CA ARG A 55 8.82 10.12 -11.67
C ARG A 55 8.72 8.69 -12.19
N ASN A 56 8.71 7.71 -11.31
CA ASN A 56 8.62 6.30 -11.68
C ASN A 56 7.23 5.95 -12.23
N LEU A 57 6.16 6.49 -11.65
CA LEU A 57 4.80 6.34 -12.17
C LEU A 57 4.67 6.94 -13.57
N LEU A 58 5.22 8.14 -13.79
CA LEU A 58 5.24 8.80 -15.10
C LEU A 58 6.05 7.99 -16.12
N PHE A 59 7.18 7.42 -15.71
CA PHE A 59 7.97 6.53 -16.57
C PHE A 59 7.18 5.29 -16.98
N ILE A 60 6.55 4.61 -16.02
CA ILE A 60 5.74 3.41 -16.28
C ILE A 60 4.57 3.74 -17.21
N ALA A 61 3.85 4.84 -16.96
CA ALA A 61 2.75 5.28 -17.82
C ALA A 61 3.23 5.50 -19.26
N ARG A 62 4.35 6.19 -19.44
CA ARG A 62 4.89 6.49 -20.77
C ARG A 62 5.44 5.24 -21.48
N ALA A 63 6.06 4.32 -20.74
CA ALA A 63 6.52 3.06 -21.28
C ALA A 63 5.33 2.19 -21.73
N LEU A 64 4.27 2.15 -20.92
CA LEU A 64 3.04 1.41 -21.24
C LEU A 64 2.34 2.01 -22.46
N ASP A 65 2.25 3.34 -22.56
CA ASP A 65 1.70 4.01 -23.74
C ASP A 65 2.48 3.63 -25.00
N GLY A 66 3.81 3.67 -24.95
CA GLY A 66 4.65 3.24 -26.08
C GLY A 66 4.45 1.77 -26.47
N LEU A 67 4.29 0.88 -25.49
CA LEU A 67 4.01 -0.53 -25.73
C LEU A 67 2.63 -0.74 -26.37
N LEU A 68 1.60 -0.03 -25.89
CA LEU A 68 0.24 -0.10 -26.43
C LEU A 68 0.15 0.48 -27.85
N GLU A 69 0.89 1.55 -28.13
CA GLU A 69 0.99 2.12 -29.48
C GLU A 69 1.65 1.16 -30.47
N ALA A 70 2.72 0.48 -30.06
CA ALA A 70 3.43 -0.50 -30.88
C ALA A 70 2.66 -1.83 -31.02
N HIS A 71 1.67 -2.07 -30.16
CA HIS A 71 0.93 -3.33 -30.16
C HIS A 71 0.05 -3.49 -31.43
N PRO A 72 -0.03 -4.70 -32.02
CA PRO A 72 -0.86 -4.94 -33.21
C PRO A 72 -2.36 -4.74 -32.96
N ASP A 73 -2.83 -5.13 -31.78
CA ASP A 73 -4.21 -4.91 -31.36
C ASP A 73 -4.41 -3.50 -30.81
N LYS A 74 -5.04 -2.64 -31.63
CA LYS A 74 -5.35 -1.24 -31.28
C LYS A 74 -6.53 -1.09 -30.32
N THR A 75 -7.31 -2.14 -30.09
CA THR A 75 -8.45 -2.12 -29.17
C THR A 75 -8.05 -2.46 -27.72
N LEU A 76 -6.84 -2.99 -27.54
CA LEU A 76 -6.31 -3.41 -26.23
C LEU A 76 -6.39 -2.29 -25.18
N ARG A 77 -6.03 -1.06 -25.57
CA ARG A 77 -6.11 0.12 -24.68
C ARG A 77 -7.52 0.32 -24.13
N ASN A 78 -8.54 0.24 -24.98
CA ASN A 78 -9.93 0.45 -24.57
C ASN A 78 -10.40 -0.66 -23.63
N ARG A 79 -9.94 -1.91 -23.83
CA ARG A 79 -10.26 -3.03 -22.95
C ARG A 79 -9.63 -2.88 -21.56
N ILE A 80 -8.36 -2.45 -21.50
CA ILE A 80 -7.68 -2.17 -20.22
C ILE A 80 -8.41 -1.06 -19.46
N VAL A 81 -8.77 0.04 -20.14
CA VAL A 81 -9.52 1.15 -19.52
C VAL A 81 -10.91 0.70 -19.05
N ALA A 82 -11.60 -0.12 -19.83
CA ALA A 82 -12.91 -0.64 -19.46
C ALA A 82 -12.84 -1.52 -18.21
N ALA A 83 -11.90 -2.47 -18.17
CA ALA A 83 -11.70 -3.35 -17.02
C ALA A 83 -11.33 -2.55 -15.75
N TRP A 84 -10.45 -1.55 -15.88
CA TRP A 84 -10.10 -0.68 -14.76
C TRP A 84 -11.29 0.13 -14.21
N ASN A 85 -12.14 0.66 -15.10
CA ASN A 85 -13.33 1.40 -14.68
C ASN A 85 -14.36 0.48 -13.99
N GLU A 86 -14.49 -0.76 -14.46
CA GLU A 86 -15.34 -1.78 -13.85
C GLU A 86 -14.87 -2.09 -12.43
N GLU A 87 -13.58 -2.39 -12.24
CA GLU A 87 -12.97 -2.63 -10.92
C GLU A 87 -13.14 -1.44 -9.96
N ILE A 88 -12.95 -0.20 -10.43
CA ILE A 88 -13.19 1.00 -9.61
C ILE A 88 -14.67 1.09 -9.21
N SER A 89 -15.59 0.88 -10.15
CA SER A 89 -17.01 0.99 -9.89
C SER A 89 -17.51 -0.06 -8.89
N GLU A 90 -16.97 -1.27 -8.94
CA GLU A 90 -17.26 -2.35 -7.99
C GLU A 90 -16.62 -2.07 -6.62
N GLY A 91 -15.39 -1.56 -6.58
CA GLY A 91 -14.70 -1.16 -5.35
C GLY A 91 -15.41 -0.04 -4.58
N PHE A 92 -15.92 0.97 -5.28
CA PHE A 92 -16.72 2.06 -4.67
C PHE A 92 -18.09 1.61 -4.16
N SER A 93 -18.64 0.55 -4.75
CA SER A 93 -19.95 0.00 -4.35
C SER A 93 -19.87 -0.84 -3.08
N HIS A 94 -18.68 -1.32 -2.71
CA HIS A 94 -18.48 -2.20 -1.56
C HIS A 94 -18.17 -1.45 -0.25
N GLU A 95 -18.00 -0.12 -0.32
CA GLU A 95 -17.69 0.78 0.81
C GLU A 95 -18.88 1.69 1.24
N LEU A 96 -20.07 1.51 0.65
CA LEU A 96 -21.34 2.17 1.02
C LEU A 96 -22.33 1.18 1.65
#